data_AF-A0A2S3H6F9-F1
#
_entry.id   AF-A0A2S3H6F9-F1
#
_cell.length_a   1.000
_cell.length_b   1.000
_cell.length_c   1.000
_cell.angle_alpha   90.00
_cell.angle_beta   90.00
_cell.angle_gamma   90.00
#
_symmetry.space_group_name_H-M   'P 1'
#
loop_
_entity.id
_entity.type
_entity.pdbx_description
1 polymer ?
#
loop_
_entity_poly.entity_id
_entity_poly.type
_entity_poly.pdbx_seq_one_letter_code
_entity_poly.pdbx_strand_id
1 'polypeptide(L)'
;MATTTYPLLLLLLLLAATAVAARAVSGGGGGNGTTPSAYEMLERYNFPRGILPAGVQGYVLRPDGAFEVYFPRPCEFLLARRWLVRYEARVSGSVAAGKLTALQGISVKVVFLWLGVGEVDRAGDKLSFYIGPVATSFPLGDFAESPRCRGYDDFTAAASS
;
A
#
# COMPACT_ATOMS: atom_id res chain seq x y z
N MET A 1 36.50 36.17 -24.95
CA MET A 1 35.59 36.93 -24.08
C MET A 1 34.19 36.77 -24.63
N ALA A 2 33.19 36.69 -23.74
CA ALA A 2 31.74 36.68 -24.01
C ALA A 2 31.15 35.39 -24.62
N THR A 3 30.03 34.85 -24.14
CA THR A 3 29.18 35.20 -22.99
C THR A 3 28.32 33.98 -22.66
N THR A 4 28.26 33.68 -21.36
CA THR A 4 27.43 32.67 -20.71
C THR A 4 25.95 33.04 -20.83
N THR A 5 25.24 32.53 -21.84
CA THR A 5 23.80 32.79 -22.07
C THR A 5 22.86 31.75 -21.45
N TYR A 6 23.39 30.66 -20.91
CA TYR A 6 22.60 29.61 -20.26
C TYR A 6 21.91 29.96 -18.92
N PRO A 7 22.41 30.86 -18.05
CA PRO A 7 21.80 31.04 -16.73
C PRO A 7 20.48 31.82 -16.79
N LEU A 8 20.28 32.62 -17.85
CA LEU A 8 19.04 33.37 -18.08
C LEU A 8 17.90 32.48 -18.60
N LEU A 9 18.21 31.44 -19.37
CA LEU A 9 17.21 30.49 -19.88
C LEU A 9 16.66 29.60 -18.77
N LEU A 10 17.51 29.20 -17.81
CA LEU A 10 17.10 28.45 -16.62
C LEU A 10 16.20 29.28 -15.69
N LEU A 11 16.45 30.60 -15.56
CA LEU A 11 15.63 31.47 -14.72
C LEU A 11 14.21 31.65 -15.27
N LEU A 12 14.04 31.72 -16.60
CA LEU A 12 12.72 31.83 -17.26
C LEU A 12 11.83 30.59 -17.10
N LEU A 13 12.41 29.39 -17.04
CA LEU A 13 11.67 28.14 -16.85
C LEU A 13 11.18 27.93 -15.41
N LEU A 14 11.83 28.57 -14.42
CA LEU A 14 11.46 28.45 -12.99
C LEU A 14 10.27 29.35 -12.57
N LEU A 15 9.86 30.33 -13.39
CA LEU A 15 8.75 31.24 -13.06
C LEU A 15 7.35 30.75 -13.49
N ALA A 16 7.22 29.62 -14.19
CA ALA A 16 5.96 29.26 -14.87
C ALA A 16 5.00 28.30 -14.12
N ALA A 17 5.22 27.97 -12.84
CA ALA A 17 4.29 27.08 -12.13
C ALA A 17 4.10 27.46 -10.66
N THR A 18 3.53 28.65 -10.43
CA THR A 18 2.99 29.03 -9.11
C THR A 18 1.47 28.89 -9.08
N ALA A 19 1.01 28.19 -8.05
CA ALA A 19 -0.26 28.31 -7.32
C ALA A 19 -1.60 28.13 -8.08
N VAL A 20 -2.12 26.90 -8.06
CA VAL A 20 -3.58 26.67 -8.00
C VAL A 20 -3.95 26.38 -6.55
N ALA A 21 -4.49 27.37 -5.85
CA ALA A 21 -5.15 27.17 -4.57
C ALA A 21 -6.59 26.69 -4.83
N ALA A 22 -6.84 25.39 -4.68
CA ALA A 22 -8.20 24.87 -4.67
C ALA A 22 -8.85 25.14 -3.30
N ARG A 23 -10.00 25.82 -3.31
CA ARG A 23 -10.86 25.96 -2.13
C ARG A 23 -11.54 24.62 -1.85
N ALA A 24 -11.28 24.03 -0.69
CA ALA A 24 -12.06 22.89 -0.20
C ALA A 24 -13.40 23.40 0.35
N VAL A 25 -14.51 22.93 -0.23
CA VAL A 25 -15.84 23.11 0.36
C VAL A 25 -16.01 22.03 1.42
N SER A 26 -16.21 22.42 2.67
CA SER A 26 -16.53 21.48 3.74
C SER A 26 -18.03 21.17 3.69
N GLY A 27 -18.38 20.11 2.97
CA GLY A 27 -19.70 19.49 3.04
C GLY A 27 -19.82 18.67 4.32
N GLY A 28 -20.30 19.28 5.40
CA GLY A 28 -20.71 18.59 6.62
C GLY A 28 -22.00 17.82 6.35
N GLY A 29 -21.87 16.56 5.92
CA GLY A 29 -22.97 15.63 5.75
C GLY A 29 -22.86 14.49 6.76
N GLY A 30 -23.55 14.63 7.89
CA GLY A 30 -23.75 13.55 8.86
C GLY A 30 -24.60 12.45 8.24
N GLY A 31 -23.95 11.50 7.56
CA GLY A 31 -24.52 10.20 7.25
C GLY A 31 -24.01 9.20 8.28
N ASN A 32 -24.90 8.43 8.87
CA ASN A 32 -24.54 7.29 9.71
C ASN A 32 -24.02 6.11 8.84
N GLY A 33 -23.07 6.41 7.94
CA GLY A 33 -22.47 5.49 6.98
C GLY A 33 -21.03 5.23 7.41
N THR A 34 -20.78 4.06 7.97
CA THR A 34 -19.43 3.60 8.29
C THR A 34 -18.60 3.58 7.02
N THR A 35 -17.56 4.41 6.94
CA THR A 35 -16.54 4.30 5.90
C THR A 35 -15.99 2.87 5.92
N PRO A 36 -15.99 2.14 4.79
CA PRO A 36 -15.49 0.78 4.77
C PRO A 36 -14.04 0.74 5.24
N SER A 37 -13.64 -0.31 5.93
CA SER A 37 -12.25 -0.51 6.30
C SER A 37 -11.38 -0.76 5.06
N ALA A 38 -10.05 -0.65 5.19
CA ALA A 38 -9.14 -1.00 4.09
C ALA A 38 -9.27 -2.46 3.63
N TYR A 39 -9.64 -3.36 4.54
CA TYR A 39 -9.90 -4.77 4.24
C TYR A 39 -11.15 -4.91 3.36
N GLU A 40 -12.26 -4.31 3.78
CA GLU A 40 -13.52 -4.30 3.03
C GLU A 40 -13.36 -3.58 1.68
N MET A 41 -12.49 -2.57 1.60
CA MET A 41 -12.16 -1.90 0.35
C MET A 41 -11.51 -2.88 -0.64
N LEU A 42 -10.50 -3.64 -0.22
CA LEU A 42 -9.84 -4.63 -1.10
C LEU A 42 -10.77 -5.78 -1.49
N GLU A 43 -11.68 -6.20 -0.60
CA GLU A 43 -12.68 -7.23 -0.89
C GLU A 43 -13.60 -6.86 -2.07
N ARG A 44 -13.92 -5.57 -2.24
CA ARG A 44 -14.68 -5.07 -3.41
C ARG A 44 -13.94 -5.30 -4.74
N TYR A 45 -12.62 -5.47 -4.70
CA TYR A 45 -11.78 -5.75 -5.86
C TYR A 45 -11.39 -7.22 -5.96
N ASN A 46 -12.14 -8.11 -5.30
CA ASN A 46 -11.91 -9.56 -5.26
C ASN A 46 -10.61 -9.96 -4.56
N PHE A 47 -10.16 -9.22 -3.55
CA PHE A 47 -9.02 -9.64 -2.74
C PHE A 47 -9.45 -10.05 -1.33
N PRO A 48 -8.91 -11.15 -0.77
CA PRO A 48 -9.26 -11.54 0.57
C PRO A 48 -8.58 -10.60 1.57
N ARG A 49 -9.23 -10.36 2.71
CA ARG A 49 -8.70 -9.49 3.78
C ARG A 49 -7.28 -9.81 4.22
N GLY A 50 -6.86 -11.07 4.16
CA GLY A 50 -5.56 -11.51 4.64
C GLY A 50 -4.38 -11.12 3.76
N ILE A 51 -4.62 -10.46 2.62
CA ILE A 51 -3.54 -9.77 1.90
C ILE A 51 -2.94 -8.67 2.77
N LEU A 52 -3.75 -7.98 3.58
CA LEU A 52 -3.25 -6.97 4.51
C LEU A 52 -3.04 -7.59 5.90
N PRO A 53 -1.90 -7.31 6.56
CA PRO A 53 -1.74 -7.64 7.96
C PRO A 53 -2.75 -6.89 8.84
N ALA A 54 -2.99 -7.41 10.04
CA ALA A 54 -3.85 -6.78 11.03
C ALA A 54 -3.26 -5.44 11.50
N GLY A 55 -4.12 -4.47 11.84
CA GLY A 55 -3.71 -3.19 12.42
C GLY A 55 -3.53 -2.05 11.43
N VAL A 56 -4.24 -2.07 10.30
CA VAL A 56 -4.39 -0.89 9.43
C VAL A 56 -5.09 0.23 10.21
N GLN A 57 -4.53 1.44 10.18
CA GLN A 57 -5.09 2.63 10.83
C GLN A 57 -5.97 3.46 9.89
N GLY A 58 -5.72 3.36 8.59
CA GLY A 58 -6.47 4.11 7.59
C GLY A 58 -6.02 3.79 6.18
N TYR A 59 -6.77 4.27 5.21
CA TYR A 59 -6.45 4.14 3.80
C TYR A 59 -6.93 5.35 3.01
N VAL A 60 -6.36 5.53 1.82
CA VAL A 60 -6.84 6.43 0.78
C VAL A 60 -7.12 5.59 -0.45
N LEU A 61 -8.25 5.83 -1.10
CA LEU A 61 -8.56 5.28 -2.42
C LEU A 61 -8.97 6.43 -3.33
N ARG A 62 -8.25 6.61 -4.42
CA ARG A 62 -8.55 7.62 -5.44
C ARG A 62 -9.47 7.03 -6.52
N PRO A 63 -10.23 7.88 -7.26
CA PRO A 63 -11.14 7.40 -8.30
C PRO A 63 -10.47 6.63 -9.45
N ASP A 64 -9.18 6.87 -9.68
CA ASP A 64 -8.34 6.17 -10.67
C ASP A 64 -7.83 4.80 -10.19
N GLY A 65 -8.21 4.39 -8.98
CA GLY A 65 -7.77 3.13 -8.37
C GLY A 65 -6.44 3.22 -7.65
N ALA A 66 -5.76 4.37 -7.63
CA ALA A 66 -4.56 4.54 -6.82
C ALA A 66 -4.92 4.53 -5.34
N PHE A 67 -4.23 3.71 -4.55
CA PHE A 67 -4.52 3.53 -3.13
C PHE A 67 -3.29 3.66 -2.26
N GLU A 68 -3.54 3.97 -0.98
CA GLU A 68 -2.55 3.97 0.09
C GLU A 68 -3.16 3.34 1.34
N VAL A 69 -2.37 2.57 2.09
CA VAL A 69 -2.74 1.95 3.35
C VAL A 69 -1.68 2.31 4.38
N TYR A 70 -2.13 2.67 5.60
CA TYR A 70 -1.25 3.12 6.67
C TYR A 70 -1.32 2.21 7.88
N PHE A 71 -0.14 1.89 8.41
CA PHE A 71 0.09 1.12 9.62
C PHE A 71 0.81 2.02 10.65
N PRO A 72 0.71 1.73 11.97
CA PRO A 72 1.43 2.49 12.99
C PRO A 72 2.95 2.51 12.79
N ARG A 73 3.48 1.44 12.19
CA ARG A 73 4.91 1.16 12.03
C ARG A 73 5.07 0.04 10.98
N PRO A 74 6.30 -0.24 10.53
CA PRO A 74 6.54 -1.42 9.71
C PRO A 74 6.11 -2.71 10.44
N CYS A 75 5.53 -3.62 9.68
CA CYS A 75 4.97 -4.88 10.12
C CYS A 75 5.72 -6.03 9.47
N GLU A 76 6.18 -6.99 10.27
CA GLU A 76 6.83 -8.21 9.76
C GLU A 76 6.13 -9.46 10.27
N PHE A 77 5.95 -10.46 9.40
CA PHE A 77 5.36 -11.74 9.76
C PHE A 77 5.89 -12.87 8.87
N LEU A 78 5.68 -14.12 9.29
CA LEU A 78 6.03 -15.32 8.52
C LEU A 78 4.81 -15.83 7.75
N LEU A 79 4.84 -15.70 6.43
CA LEU A 79 3.84 -16.30 5.56
C LEU A 79 4.18 -17.78 5.31
N ALA A 80 3.20 -18.66 5.49
CA ALA A 80 3.34 -20.11 5.37
C ALA A 80 4.55 -20.68 6.14
N ARG A 81 4.90 -20.06 7.28
CA ARG A 81 6.07 -20.39 8.13
C ARG A 81 7.45 -20.33 7.43
N ARG A 82 7.52 -19.87 6.18
CA ARG A 82 8.73 -19.93 5.34
C ARG A 82 9.19 -18.56 4.87
N TRP A 83 8.25 -17.71 4.47
CA TRP A 83 8.57 -16.44 3.84
C TRP A 83 8.46 -15.33 4.87
N LEU A 84 9.58 -14.69 5.17
CA LEU A 84 9.56 -13.48 5.99
C LEU A 84 9.10 -12.30 5.11
N VAL A 85 7.90 -11.80 5.38
CA VAL A 85 7.29 -10.69 4.69
C VAL A 85 7.34 -9.44 5.56
N ARG A 86 7.61 -8.30 4.94
CA ARG A 86 7.64 -6.98 5.55
C ARG A 86 6.72 -6.03 4.80
N TYR A 87 5.81 -5.42 5.54
CA TYR A 87 5.00 -4.28 5.13
C TYR A 87 5.59 -3.03 5.79
N GLU A 88 5.85 -1.98 5.01
CA GLU A 88 6.24 -0.68 5.54
C GLU A 88 5.04 0.02 6.19
N ALA A 89 5.30 1.09 6.95
CA ALA A 89 4.24 1.86 7.60
C ALA A 89 3.26 2.49 6.60
N ARG A 90 3.70 2.71 5.36
CA ARG A 90 2.87 3.13 4.23
C ARG A 90 3.06 2.14 3.09
N VAL A 91 1.94 1.60 2.60
CA VAL A 91 1.87 0.78 1.40
C VAL A 91 1.04 1.51 0.36
N SER A 92 1.48 1.51 -0.88
CA SER A 92 0.76 2.15 -1.99
C SER A 92 0.76 1.29 -3.23
N GLY A 93 -0.19 1.55 -4.13
CA GLY A 93 -0.25 0.94 -5.45
C GLY A 93 -1.50 1.36 -6.19
N SER A 94 -1.86 0.58 -7.21
CA SER A 94 -3.12 0.73 -7.95
C SER A 94 -3.92 -0.56 -7.86
N VAL A 95 -5.23 -0.43 -7.66
CA VAL A 95 -6.16 -1.56 -7.57
C VAL A 95 -7.12 -1.58 -8.76
N ALA A 96 -7.31 -2.78 -9.30
CA ALA A 96 -8.35 -3.13 -10.26
C ALA A 96 -8.95 -4.48 -9.87
N ALA A 97 -10.05 -4.88 -10.50
CA ALA A 97 -10.69 -6.16 -10.22
C ALA A 97 -9.70 -7.32 -10.41
N GLY A 98 -9.34 -7.99 -9.31
CA GLY A 98 -8.40 -9.11 -9.29
C GLY A 98 -6.93 -8.74 -9.54
N LYS A 99 -6.55 -7.44 -9.58
CA LYS A 99 -5.16 -7.02 -9.74
C LYS A 99 -4.77 -5.88 -8.79
N LEU A 100 -3.60 -6.03 -8.18
CA LEU A 100 -2.86 -4.96 -7.52
C LEU A 100 -1.56 -4.74 -8.29
N THR A 101 -1.27 -3.52 -8.70
CA THR A 101 -0.08 -3.18 -9.49
C THR A 101 0.65 -1.98 -8.89
N ALA A 102 1.88 -1.75 -9.37
CA ALA A 102 2.74 -0.66 -8.91
C ALA A 102 2.88 -0.62 -7.37
N LEU A 103 2.89 -1.80 -6.73
CA LEU A 103 2.95 -1.92 -5.29
C LEU A 103 4.29 -1.43 -4.76
N GLN A 104 4.23 -0.65 -3.68
CA GLN A 104 5.38 -0.16 -2.94
C GLN A 104 5.16 -0.37 -1.44
N GLY A 105 6.25 -0.62 -0.72
CA GLY A 105 6.22 -0.85 0.72
C GLY A 105 5.93 -2.30 1.13
N ILE A 106 5.92 -3.25 0.19
CA ILE A 106 5.81 -4.69 0.49
C ILE A 106 7.09 -5.38 0.01
N SER A 107 7.73 -6.15 0.89
CA SER A 107 8.94 -6.89 0.55
C SER A 107 8.99 -8.26 1.22
N VAL A 108 9.73 -9.17 0.60
CA VAL A 108 10.01 -10.50 1.13
C VAL A 108 11.51 -10.70 1.29
N LYS A 109 11.92 -11.38 2.35
CA LYS A 109 13.33 -11.69 2.59
C LYS A 109 13.74 -12.96 1.87
N VAL A 110 14.74 -12.86 1.00
CA VAL A 110 15.36 -13.98 0.30
C VAL A 110 16.84 -14.03 0.66
N VAL A 111 17.23 -15.06 1.40
CA VAL A 111 18.57 -15.21 2.00
C VAL A 111 18.92 -13.98 2.85
N PHE A 112 19.65 -13.01 2.29
CA PHE A 112 20.08 -11.76 2.95
C PHE A 112 19.52 -10.48 2.32
N LEU A 113 18.72 -10.58 1.24
CA LEU A 113 18.16 -9.42 0.52
C LEU A 113 16.65 -9.29 0.75
N TRP A 114 16.18 -8.05 0.77
CA TRP A 114 14.75 -7.73 0.71
C TRP A 114 14.38 -7.43 -0.74
N LEU A 115 13.43 -8.20 -1.27
CA LEU A 115 12.94 -8.01 -2.64
C LEU A 115 11.50 -7.49 -2.58
N GLY A 116 11.23 -6.44 -3.36
CA GLY A 116 9.92 -5.81 -3.42
C GLY A 116 8.90 -6.70 -4.14
N VAL A 117 7.67 -6.71 -3.62
CA VAL A 117 6.51 -7.26 -4.31
C VAL A 117 5.88 -6.12 -5.11
N GLY A 118 5.90 -6.23 -6.44
CA GLY A 118 5.41 -5.18 -7.33
C GLY A 118 3.97 -5.35 -7.77
N GLU A 119 3.49 -6.60 -7.85
CA GLU A 119 2.13 -6.91 -8.29
C GLU A 119 1.56 -8.12 -7.56
N VAL A 120 0.24 -8.14 -7.42
CA VAL A 120 -0.54 -9.31 -6.98
C VAL A 120 -1.70 -9.52 -7.94
N ASP A 121 -1.78 -10.72 -8.50
CA ASP A 121 -2.84 -11.11 -9.43
C ASP A 121 -3.68 -12.24 -8.84
N ARG A 122 -5.01 -12.12 -8.94
CA ARG A 122 -5.94 -13.19 -8.58
C ARG A 122 -6.46 -13.88 -9.83
N ALA A 123 -6.30 -15.20 -9.86
CA ALA A 123 -6.91 -16.08 -10.86
C ALA A 123 -7.69 -17.20 -10.14
N GLY A 124 -9.01 -17.07 -10.08
CA GLY A 124 -9.89 -18.01 -9.36
C GLY A 124 -9.53 -18.07 -7.86
N ASP A 125 -9.14 -19.25 -7.40
CA ASP A 125 -8.76 -19.52 -6.00
C ASP A 125 -7.25 -19.47 -5.77
N LYS A 126 -6.53 -18.71 -6.60
CA LYS A 126 -5.08 -18.56 -6.50
C LYS A 126 -4.68 -17.09 -6.56
N LEU A 127 -3.75 -16.71 -5.67
CA LEU A 127 -3.06 -15.42 -5.70
C LEU A 127 -1.63 -15.62 -6.16
N SER A 128 -1.17 -14.78 -7.09
CA SER A 128 0.20 -14.78 -7.61
C SER A 128 0.88 -13.48 -7.26
N PHE A 129 2.01 -13.57 -6.55
CA PHE A 129 2.81 -12.44 -6.10
C PHE A 129 4.04 -12.31 -6.99
N TYR A 130 4.24 -11.13 -7.57
CA TYR A 130 5.35 -10.84 -8.47
C TYR A 130 6.47 -10.13 -7.71
N ILE A 131 7.61 -10.79 -7.60
CA ILE A 131 8.82 -10.37 -6.88
C ILE A 131 9.93 -10.22 -7.91
N GLY A 132 10.07 -9.02 -8.47
CA GLY A 132 10.92 -8.80 -9.65
C GLY A 132 10.47 -9.68 -10.82
N PRO A 133 11.38 -10.45 -11.47
CA PRO A 133 11.03 -11.32 -12.61
C PRO A 133 10.37 -12.64 -12.20
N VAL A 134 10.22 -12.92 -10.89
CA VAL A 134 9.72 -14.20 -10.38
C VAL A 134 8.30 -14.03 -9.87
N ALA A 135 7.43 -14.99 -10.19
CA ALA A 135 6.09 -15.10 -9.62
C ALA A 135 6.01 -16.30 -8.66
N THR A 136 5.37 -16.12 -7.51
CA THR A 136 5.05 -17.21 -6.58
C THR A 136 3.55 -17.22 -6.31
N SER A 137 2.92 -18.39 -6.43
CA SER A 137 1.48 -18.52 -6.24
C SER A 137 1.11 -19.26 -4.95
N PHE A 138 -0.02 -18.88 -4.37
CA PHE A 138 -0.59 -19.46 -3.15
C PHE A 138 -2.11 -19.64 -3.30
N PRO A 139 -2.70 -20.65 -2.63
CA PRO A 139 -4.15 -20.75 -2.49
C PRO A 139 -4.76 -19.48 -1.89
N LEU A 140 -5.92 -19.06 -2.37
CA LEU A 140 -6.67 -17.92 -1.85
C LEU A 140 -7.00 -18.08 -0.36
N GLY A 141 -7.32 -19.31 0.05
CA GLY A 141 -7.68 -19.66 1.44
C GLY A 141 -6.58 -19.37 2.46
N ASP A 142 -5.31 -19.36 2.05
CA ASP A 142 -4.18 -19.02 2.94
C ASP A 142 -4.24 -17.56 3.42
N PHE A 143 -5.06 -16.73 2.77
CA PHE A 143 -5.25 -15.32 3.07
C PHE A 143 -6.67 -15.01 3.57
N ALA A 144 -7.41 -16.02 4.05
CA ALA A 144 -8.72 -15.81 4.66
C ALA A 144 -8.64 -14.93 5.92
N GLU A 145 -7.54 -15.03 6.66
CA GLU A 145 -7.29 -14.25 7.88
C GLU A 145 -6.09 -13.32 7.73
N SER A 146 -6.20 -12.12 8.31
CA SER A 146 -5.10 -11.15 8.35
C SER A 146 -3.96 -11.64 9.27
N PRO A 147 -2.72 -11.75 8.75
CA PRO A 147 -1.60 -12.13 9.58
C PRO A 147 -1.31 -11.07 10.64
N ARG A 148 -0.86 -11.51 11.81
CA ARG A 148 -0.44 -10.61 12.90
C ARG A 148 1.02 -10.23 12.75
N CYS A 149 1.29 -8.95 12.91
CA CYS A 149 2.64 -8.40 12.90
C CYS A 149 3.40 -8.81 14.16
N ARG A 150 4.67 -9.21 14.01
CA ARG A 150 5.54 -9.44 15.15
C ARG A 150 5.74 -8.13 15.92
N GLY A 151 5.51 -8.17 17.23
CA GLY A 151 5.66 -7.02 18.12
C GLY A 151 4.49 -6.03 18.10
N TYR A 152 3.34 -6.36 17.49
CA TYR A 152 2.11 -5.57 17.66
C TYR A 152 1.37 -5.92 18.95
N ASP A 153 1.67 -7.09 19.53
CA ASP A 153 1.03 -7.61 20.74
C ASP A 153 1.40 -6.79 22.00
N ASP A 154 2.49 -6.01 21.95
CA ASP A 154 2.95 -5.14 23.06
C ASP A 154 2.12 -3.84 23.19
N PHE A 155 1.58 -3.30 22.09
CA PHE A 155 0.88 -2.01 22.12
C PHE A 155 -0.56 -2.11 22.64
N THR A 156 -1.19 -3.28 22.49
CA THR A 156 -2.55 -3.50 23.03
C THR A 156 -2.54 -3.75 24.54
N ALA A 157 -1.45 -4.31 25.09
CA ALA A 157 -1.26 -4.41 26.53
C ALA A 157 -0.99 -3.03 27.17
N ALA A 158 -0.13 -2.20 26.57
CA ALA A 158 0.22 -0.88 27.11
C ALA A 158 -0.90 0.17 27.04
N ALA A 159 -1.88 0.02 26.12
CA ALA A 159 -3.04 0.91 26.03
C ALA A 159 -4.17 0.54 27.01
N SER A 160 -3.99 -0.53 27.81
CA SER A 160 -4.98 -1.04 28.76
C SER A 160 -4.59 -0.85 30.24
N SER A 161 -3.50 -0.11 30.50
CA SER A 161 -2.98 0.20 31.84
C SER A 161 -2.94 1.70 32.12
#